data_AF-A0AAD4Q317-F1
#
_entry.id   AF-A0AAD4Q317-F1
#
_cell.length_a   1.000
_cell.length_b   1.000
_cell.length_c   1.000
_cell.angle_alpha   90.00
_cell.angle_beta   90.00
_cell.angle_gamma   90.00
#
_symmetry.space_group_name_H-M   'P 1'
#
loop_
_entity.id
_entity.type
_entity.pdbx_description
1 polymer ?
#
loop_
_entity_poly.entity_id
_entity_poly.type
_entity_poly.pdbx_seq_one_letter_code
_entity_poly.pdbx_strand_id
1 'polypeptide(L)'
;MSLTIRPDFLSPQAPPNVTSSIIDFNSTTPRIRAYKRNFAAVIDNFMTEAECNELLALAEKSAALSSDNKIQTPIWERAMINVGGGKQAMATDVRNCGRIIFDSTELADRLLARLIPFFRRWDMERLENRMAVTGLTGRQNTYYLTRLNERLRFLKYVGGEYFRPHWDGRYITPDRGEVSFYTVHFYLNGEGESGQDLKEVLRREKEERKWGCDGEVGDSEEERGKGRLLGGATSFIPSWEEDDQAVRVWPKTGRVLVFQHNDLLHGGDSVYGGTKYTVRTDVMYSKTNPLSQASAKS
;
A
#
# COMPACT_ATOMS: atom_id res chain seq x y z
N MET A 1 -8.40 26.02 -4.35
CA MET A 1 -9.32 25.92 -3.19
C MET A 1 -8.86 24.75 -2.35
N SER A 2 -8.67 24.92 -1.03
CA SER A 2 -8.32 23.79 -0.15
C SER A 2 -9.54 22.86 -0.03
N LEU A 3 -9.33 21.55 -0.14
CA LEU A 3 -10.40 20.58 0.08
C LEU A 3 -10.82 20.58 1.54
N THR A 4 -12.11 20.70 1.81
CA THR A 4 -12.64 20.62 3.17
C THR A 4 -12.76 19.16 3.60
N ILE A 5 -11.97 18.77 4.59
CA ILE A 5 -12.09 17.47 5.26
C ILE A 5 -12.96 17.67 6.50
N ARG A 6 -14.01 16.86 6.66
CA ARG A 6 -14.90 16.99 7.81
C ARG A 6 -14.15 16.64 9.13
N PRO A 7 -14.44 17.32 10.25
CA PRO A 7 -13.67 17.15 11.49
C PRO A 7 -13.70 15.73 12.09
N ASP A 8 -14.79 15.00 11.90
CA ASP A 8 -15.07 13.67 12.45
C ASP A 8 -14.55 12.50 11.58
N PHE A 9 -14.10 12.78 10.35
CA PHE A 9 -13.59 11.77 9.45
C PHE A 9 -12.27 11.15 9.92
N LEU A 10 -12.13 9.83 9.80
CA LEU A 10 -10.96 9.08 10.26
C LEU A 10 -10.61 9.34 11.73
N SER A 11 -11.60 9.24 12.62
CA SER A 11 -11.43 9.26 14.08
C SER A 11 -10.23 8.42 14.53
N PRO A 12 -9.43 8.84 15.54
CA PRO A 12 -8.33 8.03 16.05
C PRO A 12 -8.74 6.65 16.60
N GLN A 13 -10.01 6.46 16.96
CA GLN A 13 -10.53 5.17 17.38
C GLN A 13 -10.98 4.35 16.16
N ALA A 14 -10.40 3.17 15.99
CA ALA A 14 -10.82 2.23 14.95
C ALA A 14 -12.22 1.64 15.24
N PRO A 15 -12.93 1.14 14.22
CA PRO A 15 -14.22 0.46 14.38
C PRO A 15 -14.17 -0.67 15.43
N PRO A 16 -15.27 -0.94 16.18
CA PRO A 16 -15.27 -1.91 17.28
C PRO A 16 -14.88 -3.34 16.88
N ASN A 17 -15.11 -3.73 15.62
CA ASN A 17 -14.80 -5.05 15.08
C ASN A 17 -13.40 -5.12 14.42
N VAL A 18 -12.53 -4.15 14.69
CA VAL A 18 -11.16 -4.15 14.19
C VAL A 18 -10.38 -5.36 14.72
N THR A 19 -9.64 -6.02 13.84
CA THR A 19 -8.74 -7.11 14.21
C THR A 19 -7.38 -6.90 13.58
N SER A 20 -6.33 -7.47 14.16
CA SER A 20 -4.98 -7.32 13.61
C SER A 20 -4.16 -8.56 13.86
N SER A 21 -3.31 -8.94 12.92
CA SER A 21 -2.38 -10.07 13.05
C SER A 21 -1.05 -9.80 12.33
N ILE A 22 0.04 -10.31 12.89
CA ILE A 22 1.33 -10.38 12.19
C ILE A 22 1.30 -11.64 11.32
N ILE A 23 1.75 -11.52 10.08
CA ILE A 23 1.93 -12.66 9.17
C ILE A 23 3.19 -13.41 9.60
N ASP A 24 3.01 -14.57 10.22
CA ASP A 24 4.10 -15.51 10.48
C ASP A 24 4.36 -16.36 9.23
N PHE A 25 5.27 -15.90 8.37
CA PHE A 25 5.66 -16.57 7.14
C PHE A 25 6.18 -18.02 7.33
N ASN A 26 6.58 -18.41 8.54
CA ASN A 26 6.98 -19.78 8.82
C ASN A 26 5.77 -20.71 9.07
N SER A 27 4.62 -20.13 9.35
CA SER A 27 3.35 -20.81 9.63
C SER A 27 2.30 -20.63 8.52
N THR A 28 2.58 -19.80 7.51
CA THR A 28 1.72 -19.66 6.32
C THR A 28 1.72 -20.93 5.46
N THR A 29 0.73 -21.04 4.57
CA THR A 29 0.70 -22.04 3.52
C THR A 29 0.59 -21.32 2.17
N PRO A 30 1.60 -21.39 1.29
CA PRO A 30 2.92 -22.03 1.48
C PRO A 30 3.78 -21.32 2.54
N ARG A 31 4.80 -22.01 3.06
CA ARG A 31 5.73 -21.46 4.05
C ARG A 31 6.87 -20.72 3.35
N ILE A 32 7.15 -19.49 3.76
CA ILE A 32 8.27 -18.71 3.24
C ILE A 32 9.34 -18.55 4.32
N ARG A 33 10.22 -19.55 4.47
CA ARG A 33 11.26 -19.57 5.52
C ARG A 33 12.26 -18.42 5.39
N ALA A 34 12.49 -17.92 4.17
CA ALA A 34 13.32 -16.76 3.92
C ALA A 34 12.85 -15.53 4.73
N TYR A 35 11.54 -15.40 4.96
CA TYR A 35 10.92 -14.28 5.67
C TYR A 35 10.69 -14.52 7.16
N LYS A 36 11.35 -15.51 7.77
CA LYS A 36 11.23 -15.81 9.21
C LYS A 36 11.50 -14.60 10.13
N ARG A 37 12.33 -13.65 9.69
CA ARG A 37 12.70 -12.45 10.45
C ARG A 37 12.10 -11.16 9.89
N ASN A 38 11.28 -11.27 8.85
CA ASN A 38 10.68 -10.13 8.19
C ASN A 38 9.30 -9.85 8.78
N PHE A 39 8.94 -8.59 8.77
CA PHE A 39 7.68 -8.11 9.31
C PHE A 39 6.68 -7.80 8.19
N ALA A 40 5.50 -8.42 8.29
CA ALA A 40 4.28 -7.97 7.63
C ALA A 40 3.10 -8.21 8.57
N ALA A 41 2.09 -7.36 8.54
CA ALA A 41 0.92 -7.44 9.40
C ALA A 41 -0.33 -6.90 8.70
N VAL A 42 -1.47 -7.47 9.03
CA VAL A 42 -2.78 -7.07 8.51
C VAL A 42 -3.64 -6.50 9.64
N ILE A 43 -4.37 -5.44 9.34
CA ILE A 43 -5.44 -4.89 10.19
C ILE A 43 -6.74 -4.96 9.38
N ASP A 44 -7.68 -5.77 9.83
CA ASP A 44 -9.01 -5.88 9.21
C ASP A 44 -10.01 -4.96 9.91
N ASN A 45 -10.93 -4.39 9.13
CA ASN A 45 -11.94 -3.44 9.59
C ASN A 45 -11.32 -2.19 10.26
N PHE A 46 -10.20 -1.71 9.72
CA PHE A 46 -9.54 -0.47 10.18
C PHE A 46 -10.31 0.78 9.76
N MET A 47 -10.94 0.74 8.58
CA MET A 47 -11.89 1.74 8.10
C MET A 47 -13.24 1.09 7.80
N THR A 48 -14.30 1.87 7.94
CA THR A 48 -15.62 1.50 7.39
C THR A 48 -15.66 1.70 5.88
N GLU A 49 -16.61 1.07 5.20
CA GLU A 49 -16.83 1.29 3.76
C GLU A 49 -17.14 2.76 3.45
N ALA A 50 -17.93 3.42 4.29
CA ALA A 50 -18.21 4.86 4.15
C ALA A 50 -16.93 5.70 4.24
N GLU A 51 -16.03 5.38 5.17
CA GLU A 51 -14.74 6.07 5.27
C GLU A 51 -13.85 5.81 4.04
N CYS A 52 -13.83 4.59 3.50
CA CYS A 52 -13.09 4.27 2.29
C CYS A 52 -13.61 5.06 1.07
N ASN A 53 -14.93 5.14 0.91
CA ASN A 53 -15.57 5.88 -0.17
C ASN A 53 -15.32 7.38 -0.06
N GLU A 54 -15.39 7.95 1.15
CA GLU A 54 -15.07 9.36 1.38
C GLU A 54 -13.59 9.65 1.11
N LEU A 55 -12.66 8.78 1.53
CA LEU A 55 -11.23 8.93 1.25
C LEU A 55 -10.93 8.94 -0.25
N LEU A 56 -11.56 8.02 -1.00
CA LEU A 56 -11.44 7.96 -2.45
C LEU A 56 -12.01 9.21 -3.12
N ALA A 57 -13.19 9.66 -2.72
CA ALA A 57 -13.83 10.84 -3.27
C ALA A 57 -13.02 12.12 -3.02
N LEU A 58 -12.34 12.23 -1.87
CA LEU A 58 -11.44 13.35 -1.59
C LEU A 58 -10.25 13.38 -2.56
N ALA A 59 -9.64 12.22 -2.85
CA ALA A 59 -8.54 12.13 -3.81
C ALA A 59 -8.98 12.43 -5.24
N GLU A 60 -10.15 11.94 -5.67
CA GLU A 60 -10.68 12.25 -6.99
C GLU A 60 -10.97 13.75 -7.14
N LYS A 61 -11.55 14.38 -6.11
CA LYS A 61 -11.73 15.84 -6.08
C LYS A 61 -10.40 16.59 -6.13
N SER A 62 -9.35 16.08 -5.47
CA SER A 62 -8.02 16.73 -5.51
C SER A 62 -7.43 16.70 -6.92
N ALA A 63 -7.61 15.59 -7.64
CA ALA A 63 -7.16 15.45 -9.02
C ALA A 63 -7.98 16.33 -9.99
N ALA A 64 -9.30 16.40 -9.83
CA ALA A 64 -10.16 17.21 -10.69
C ALA A 64 -9.84 18.73 -10.58
N LEU A 65 -9.47 19.21 -9.39
CA LEU A 65 -9.06 20.60 -9.17
C LEU A 65 -7.72 20.98 -9.81
N SER A 66 -6.92 19.99 -10.21
CA SER A 66 -5.59 20.20 -10.82
C SER A 66 -5.61 20.25 -12.36
N SER A 67 -6.76 20.01 -12.99
CA SER A 67 -6.92 20.00 -14.45
C SER A 67 -7.56 21.30 -14.94
N ASP A 68 -6.89 22.03 -15.84
CA ASP A 68 -7.39 23.27 -16.49
C ASP A 68 -8.61 23.07 -17.42
N ASN A 69 -9.14 21.84 -17.50
CA ASN A 69 -10.18 21.48 -18.45
C ASN A 69 -11.57 21.60 -17.84
N LYS A 70 -12.51 22.16 -18.61
CA LYS A 70 -13.93 22.40 -18.25
C LYS A 70 -14.76 21.12 -17.97
N ILE A 71 -14.14 19.94 -17.94
CA ILE A 71 -14.78 18.65 -17.66
C ILE A 71 -14.28 18.17 -16.30
N GLN A 72 -15.18 18.17 -15.31
CA GLN A 72 -14.93 17.78 -13.91
C GLN A 72 -14.81 16.26 -13.73
N THR A 73 -13.98 15.59 -14.52
CA THR A 73 -13.69 14.15 -14.32
C THR A 73 -12.30 13.99 -13.71
N PRO A 74 -12.14 13.25 -12.61
CA PRO A 74 -10.83 12.99 -12.03
C PRO A 74 -9.95 12.23 -13.01
N ILE A 75 -8.76 12.77 -13.31
CA ILE A 75 -7.79 12.10 -14.18
C ILE A 75 -6.94 11.17 -13.31
N TRP A 76 -7.07 9.87 -13.53
CA TRP A 76 -6.17 8.86 -12.98
C TRP A 76 -4.97 8.71 -13.92
N GLU A 77 -3.87 9.39 -13.61
CA GLU A 77 -2.64 9.32 -14.43
C GLU A 77 -2.02 7.92 -14.38
N ARG A 78 -1.41 7.48 -15.48
CA ARG A 78 -0.67 6.22 -15.50
C ARG A 78 0.53 6.31 -14.56
N ALA A 79 0.68 5.34 -13.66
CA ALA A 79 1.72 5.38 -12.64
C ALA A 79 3.12 5.22 -13.23
N MET A 80 3.90 6.30 -13.29
CA MET A 80 5.35 6.23 -13.60
C MET A 80 6.14 5.59 -12.45
N ILE A 81 7.19 4.83 -12.80
CA ILE A 81 8.14 4.25 -11.83
C ILE A 81 9.36 5.18 -11.63
N ASN A 82 9.94 5.17 -10.43
CA ASN A 82 11.24 5.80 -10.18
C ASN A 82 12.33 4.79 -10.54
N VAL A 83 13.13 5.08 -11.56
CA VAL A 83 14.25 4.21 -12.00
C VAL A 83 15.58 4.55 -11.31
N GLY A 84 15.54 5.36 -10.24
CA GLY A 84 16.71 5.86 -9.53
C GLY A 84 17.24 7.19 -10.09
N GLY A 85 18.04 7.92 -9.30
CA GLY A 85 18.70 9.16 -9.72
C GLY A 85 17.76 10.33 -10.06
N GLY A 86 16.52 10.35 -9.55
CA GLY A 86 15.53 11.40 -9.84
C GLY A 86 14.87 11.29 -11.22
N LYS A 87 15.09 10.20 -11.96
CA LYS A 87 14.47 9.96 -13.27
C LYS A 87 13.19 9.12 -13.12
N GLN A 88 12.15 9.53 -13.84
CA GLN A 88 10.89 8.79 -13.97
C GLN A 88 10.80 8.22 -15.38
N ALA A 89 10.42 6.95 -15.50
CA ALA A 89 10.20 6.30 -16.78
C ALA A 89 8.79 5.70 -16.83
N MET A 90 8.16 5.74 -18.01
CA MET A 90 7.04 4.88 -18.34
C MET A 90 7.59 3.46 -18.45
N ALA A 91 7.33 2.62 -17.45
CA ALA A 91 7.65 1.20 -17.52
C ALA A 91 6.35 0.42 -17.30
N THR A 92 5.55 0.35 -18.37
CA THR A 92 4.37 -0.51 -18.46
C THR A 92 4.67 -1.96 -18.10
N ASP A 93 5.94 -2.35 -18.23
CA ASP A 93 6.44 -3.72 -18.05
C ASP A 93 6.59 -4.11 -16.56
N VAL A 94 6.66 -3.11 -15.67
CA VAL A 94 6.81 -3.30 -14.21
C VAL A 94 5.52 -2.97 -13.47
N ARG A 95 4.80 -1.93 -13.90
CA ARG A 95 3.61 -1.46 -13.22
C ARG A 95 2.60 -0.91 -14.22
N ASN A 96 1.39 -1.45 -14.14
CA ASN A 96 0.27 -1.03 -14.94
C ASN A 96 -0.86 -0.67 -13.98
N CYS A 97 -1.07 0.63 -13.71
CA CYS A 97 -2.19 1.11 -12.90
C CYS A 97 -2.41 2.62 -13.08
N GLY A 98 -3.62 3.09 -12.76
CA GLY A 98 -3.93 4.50 -12.54
C GLY A 98 -3.43 4.98 -11.16
N ARG A 99 -3.09 6.27 -11.05
CA ARG A 99 -2.61 6.89 -9.82
C ARG A 99 -3.12 8.32 -9.66
N ILE A 100 -3.49 8.64 -8.43
CA ILE A 100 -3.63 10.02 -7.94
C ILE A 100 -2.62 10.22 -6.81
N ILE A 101 -1.92 11.36 -6.84
CA ILE A 101 -1.09 11.81 -5.74
C ILE A 101 -1.88 12.86 -4.96
N PHE A 102 -2.05 12.63 -3.66
CA PHE A 102 -2.69 13.60 -2.78
C PHE A 102 -1.79 13.86 -1.57
N ASP A 103 -1.05 14.96 -1.62
CA ASP A 103 -0.22 15.42 -0.50
C ASP A 103 -1.13 16.04 0.58
N SER A 104 -1.23 15.40 1.75
CA SER A 104 -2.08 15.86 2.86
C SER A 104 -1.53 15.41 4.21
N THR A 105 -0.93 16.35 4.95
CA THR A 105 -0.48 16.12 6.33
C THR A 105 -1.66 15.78 7.24
N GLU A 106 -2.80 16.45 7.07
CA GLU A 106 -3.98 16.22 7.91
C GLU A 106 -4.52 14.80 7.80
N LEU A 107 -4.65 14.25 6.58
CA LEU A 107 -5.08 12.85 6.41
C LEU A 107 -4.02 11.87 6.91
N ALA A 108 -2.75 12.13 6.63
CA ALA A 108 -1.64 11.31 7.11
C ALA A 108 -1.61 11.23 8.65
N ASP A 109 -1.82 12.35 9.33
CA ASP A 109 -1.86 12.43 10.79
C ASP A 109 -3.06 11.70 11.39
N ARG A 110 -4.26 11.84 10.79
CA ARG A 110 -5.47 11.11 11.23
C ARG A 110 -5.31 9.60 11.06
N LEU A 111 -4.78 9.16 9.91
CA LEU A 111 -4.46 7.75 9.66
C LEU A 111 -3.43 7.23 10.66
N LEU A 112 -2.37 7.99 10.92
CA LEU A 112 -1.36 7.63 11.91
C LEU A 112 -1.97 7.49 13.30
N ALA A 113 -2.76 8.48 13.75
CA ALA A 113 -3.38 8.47 15.07
C ALA A 113 -4.17 7.19 15.32
N ARG A 114 -4.88 6.68 14.31
CA ARG A 114 -5.59 5.40 14.36
C ARG A 114 -4.66 4.18 14.29
N LEU A 115 -3.50 4.27 13.63
CA LEU A 115 -2.51 3.20 13.54
C LEU A 115 -1.65 3.03 14.80
N ILE A 116 -1.43 4.10 15.58
CA ILE A 116 -0.54 4.12 16.74
C ILE A 116 -0.76 2.95 17.73
N PRO A 117 -2.00 2.58 18.12
CA PRO A 117 -2.22 1.45 19.03
C PRO A 117 -1.67 0.11 18.49
N PHE A 118 -1.70 -0.09 17.17
CA PHE A 118 -1.17 -1.28 16.52
C PHE A 118 0.36 -1.22 16.42
N PHE A 119 0.91 -0.07 16.05
CA PHE A 119 2.35 0.14 15.99
C PHE A 119 3.04 -0.04 17.35
N ARG A 120 2.39 0.37 18.44
CA ARG A 120 2.81 0.07 19.82
C ARG A 120 2.88 -1.42 20.09
N ARG A 121 1.82 -2.14 19.74
CA ARG A 121 1.74 -3.60 19.94
C ARG A 121 2.82 -4.36 19.18
N TRP A 122 3.25 -3.81 18.04
CA TRP A 122 4.26 -4.41 17.17
C TRP A 122 5.67 -3.86 17.39
N ASP A 123 5.88 -3.01 18.40
CA ASP A 123 7.17 -2.38 18.71
C ASP A 123 7.78 -1.62 17.51
N MET A 124 6.91 -0.86 16.81
CA MET A 124 7.28 -0.07 15.64
C MET A 124 7.56 1.40 15.98
N GLU A 125 7.27 1.89 17.19
CA GLU A 125 7.54 3.30 17.54
C GLU A 125 9.04 3.59 17.71
N ARG A 126 9.84 2.58 18.08
CA ARG A 126 11.29 2.68 18.29
C ARG A 126 12.02 1.50 17.67
N LEU A 127 12.80 1.76 16.63
CA LEU A 127 13.65 0.77 15.98
C LEU A 127 15.08 0.90 16.50
N GLU A 128 15.43 0.08 17.49
CA GLU A 128 16.78 -0.04 18.03
C GLU A 128 17.35 -1.43 17.71
N ASN A 129 18.50 -1.48 17.04
CA ASN A 129 19.14 -2.74 16.61
C ASN A 129 18.23 -3.66 15.75
N ARG A 130 17.23 -3.08 15.07
CA ARG A 130 16.30 -3.79 14.16
C ARG A 130 16.87 -3.95 12.74
N MET A 131 18.05 -4.56 12.62
CA MET A 131 18.77 -4.65 11.32
C MET A 131 18.00 -5.37 10.20
N ALA A 132 17.10 -6.30 10.53
CA ALA A 132 16.24 -6.94 9.54
C ALA A 132 15.36 -5.93 8.78
N VAL A 133 14.97 -4.84 9.45
CA VAL A 133 14.13 -3.76 8.92
C VAL A 133 14.99 -2.62 8.39
N THR A 134 15.96 -2.18 9.18
CA THR A 134 16.76 -0.98 8.90
C THR A 134 17.93 -1.26 7.97
N GLY A 135 18.24 -2.52 7.67
CA GLY A 135 19.49 -2.91 7.02
C GLY A 135 20.72 -2.43 7.80
N LEU A 136 21.87 -2.34 7.12
CA LEU A 136 23.14 -1.93 7.72
C LEU A 136 23.11 -0.52 8.30
N THR A 137 22.26 0.38 7.79
CA THR A 137 22.17 1.77 8.26
C THR A 137 21.64 1.88 9.69
N GLY A 138 20.90 0.87 10.19
CA GLY A 138 20.43 0.85 11.58
C GLY A 138 21.40 0.24 12.59
N ARG A 139 22.57 -0.22 12.16
CA ARG A 139 23.61 -0.65 13.10
C ARG A 139 23.99 0.54 13.98
N GLN A 140 23.92 0.36 15.31
CA GLN A 140 24.23 1.40 16.31
C GLN A 140 23.37 2.67 16.21
N ASN A 141 22.28 2.67 15.45
CA ASN A 141 21.35 3.79 15.36
C ASN A 141 20.02 3.38 16.00
N THR A 142 19.36 4.34 16.65
CA THR A 142 17.97 4.23 17.07
C THR A 142 17.14 5.15 16.18
N TYR A 143 16.00 4.66 15.72
CA TYR A 143 15.04 5.41 14.92
C TYR A 143 13.71 5.48 15.65
N TYR A 144 13.11 6.67 15.69
CA TYR A 144 11.83 6.94 16.34
C TYR A 144 10.81 7.27 15.27
N LEU A 145 9.64 6.64 15.34
CA LEU A 145 8.52 6.96 14.47
C LEU A 145 8.16 8.44 14.64
N THR A 146 8.03 9.16 13.54
CA THR A 146 7.68 10.58 13.54
C THR A 146 6.28 10.80 13.00
N ARG A 147 5.99 10.28 11.82
CA ARG A 147 4.75 10.54 11.06
C ARG A 147 4.51 9.45 9.99
N LEU A 148 3.40 9.54 9.29
CA LEU A 148 3.28 8.96 7.95
C LEU A 148 3.80 9.96 6.90
N ASN A 149 4.24 9.45 5.76
CA ASN A 149 4.54 10.29 4.60
C ASN A 149 3.25 11.01 4.16
N GLU A 150 3.31 12.34 4.04
CA GLU A 150 2.17 13.18 3.65
C GLU A 150 1.73 12.93 2.21
N ARG A 151 2.63 12.37 1.38
CA ARG A 151 2.35 12.00 0.00
C ARG A 151 1.57 10.69 -0.10
N LEU A 152 0.24 10.79 -0.01
CA LEU A 152 -0.66 9.65 -0.16
C LEU A 152 -0.78 9.28 -1.65
N ARG A 153 -0.48 8.03 -1.98
CA ARG A 153 -0.54 7.51 -3.35
C ARG A 153 -1.79 6.66 -3.51
N PHE A 154 -2.83 7.22 -4.11
CA PHE A 154 -4.06 6.51 -4.46
C PHE A 154 -3.83 5.75 -5.76
N LEU A 155 -4.18 4.47 -5.80
CA LEU A 155 -3.90 3.56 -6.89
C LEU A 155 -5.18 2.87 -7.33
N LYS A 156 -5.43 2.87 -8.64
CA LYS A 156 -6.56 2.22 -9.29
C LYS A 156 -6.03 1.14 -10.22
N TYR A 157 -6.51 -0.08 -10.06
CA TYR A 157 -6.19 -1.23 -10.91
C TYR A 157 -7.49 -1.75 -11.55
N VAL A 158 -7.59 -1.69 -12.87
CA VAL A 158 -8.71 -2.22 -13.67
C VAL A 158 -8.35 -3.61 -14.22
N GLY A 159 -9.32 -4.43 -14.63
CA GLY A 159 -9.00 -5.75 -15.23
C GLY A 159 -7.88 -5.70 -16.29
N GLY A 160 -6.87 -6.55 -16.10
CA GLY A 160 -5.60 -6.62 -16.84
C GLY A 160 -4.42 -5.90 -16.15
N GLU A 161 -4.67 -5.10 -15.10
CA GLU A 161 -3.65 -4.27 -14.45
C GLU A 161 -2.99 -4.97 -13.24
N TYR A 162 -1.72 -4.64 -12.99
CA TYR A 162 -0.87 -5.33 -12.04
C TYR A 162 0.27 -4.45 -11.52
N PHE A 163 0.97 -4.95 -10.50
CA PHE A 163 2.28 -4.43 -10.09
C PHE A 163 3.24 -5.60 -9.93
N ARG A 164 4.22 -5.73 -10.81
CA ARG A 164 5.17 -6.85 -10.79
C ARG A 164 5.91 -6.93 -9.45
N PRO A 165 6.42 -8.12 -9.10
CA PRO A 165 7.20 -8.27 -7.88
C PRO A 165 8.33 -7.24 -7.81
N HIS A 166 8.64 -6.76 -6.61
CA HIS A 166 9.68 -5.77 -6.33
C HIS A 166 9.97 -5.69 -4.83
N TRP A 167 11.02 -4.95 -4.47
CA TRP A 167 11.24 -4.45 -3.12
C TRP A 167 10.89 -2.98 -3.07
N ASP A 168 10.24 -2.54 -1.99
CA ASP A 168 9.96 -1.13 -1.82
C ASP A 168 11.24 -0.36 -1.45
N GLY A 169 11.41 0.82 -2.06
CA GLY A 169 12.54 1.70 -1.79
C GLY A 169 12.33 2.51 -0.53
N ARG A 170 13.43 2.87 0.14
CA ARG A 170 13.38 3.84 1.24
C ARG A 170 13.24 5.25 0.69
N TYR A 171 12.34 6.02 1.29
CA TYR A 171 12.27 7.45 1.08
C TYR A 171 13.10 8.13 2.17
N ILE A 172 13.94 9.08 1.77
CA ILE A 172 14.70 9.95 2.68
C ILE A 172 14.24 11.37 2.37
N THR A 173 13.87 12.14 3.38
CA THR A 173 13.47 13.54 3.19
C THR A 173 14.61 14.36 2.60
N PRO A 174 14.34 15.46 1.86
CA PRO A 174 15.39 16.27 1.25
C PRO A 174 16.45 16.78 2.24
N ASP A 175 16.03 17.11 3.46
CA ASP A 175 16.90 17.53 4.57
C ASP A 175 17.63 16.37 5.27
N ARG A 176 17.33 15.12 4.88
CA ARG A 176 17.85 13.88 5.47
C ARG A 176 17.51 13.70 6.96
N GLY A 177 16.52 14.43 7.46
CA GLY A 177 16.06 14.35 8.85
C GLY A 177 15.24 13.09 9.13
N GLU A 178 14.58 12.54 8.12
CA GLU A 178 13.72 11.37 8.24
C GLU A 178 13.95 10.34 7.12
N VAL A 179 13.67 9.07 7.44
CA VAL A 179 13.76 7.93 6.51
C VAL A 179 12.58 6.98 6.72
N SER A 180 12.08 6.37 5.65
CA SER A 180 11.03 5.34 5.73
C SER A 180 11.58 3.91 5.73
N PHE A 181 10.92 3.04 6.51
CA PHE A 181 11.27 1.62 6.63
C PHE A 181 10.12 0.65 6.39
N TYR A 182 8.87 1.13 6.46
CA TYR A 182 7.67 0.32 6.27
C TYR A 182 6.72 1.02 5.32
N THR A 183 6.04 0.21 4.52
CA THR A 183 4.90 0.64 3.71
C THR A 183 3.62 0.35 4.47
N VAL A 184 2.67 1.28 4.37
CA VAL A 184 1.29 1.12 4.80
C VAL A 184 0.40 1.16 3.56
N HIS A 185 -0.28 0.05 3.31
CA HIS A 185 -1.13 -0.17 2.13
C HIS A 185 -2.58 -0.35 2.58
N PHE A 186 -3.42 0.64 2.32
CA PHE A 186 -4.85 0.62 2.63
C PHE A 186 -5.64 0.07 1.44
N TYR A 187 -6.53 -0.90 1.67
CA TYR A 187 -7.47 -1.39 0.68
C TYR A 187 -8.81 -0.68 0.84
N LEU A 188 -9.22 0.05 -0.19
CA LEU A 188 -10.45 0.83 -0.17
C LEU A 188 -11.68 0.04 -0.62
N ASN A 189 -11.46 -1.10 -1.27
CA ASN A 189 -12.53 -2.01 -1.66
C ASN A 189 -12.06 -3.48 -1.71
N GLY A 190 -13.03 -4.38 -1.83
CA GLY A 190 -12.82 -5.82 -2.01
C GLY A 190 -13.49 -6.65 -0.90
N GLU A 191 -13.70 -7.92 -1.18
CA GLU A 191 -14.43 -8.85 -0.30
C GLU A 191 -13.51 -9.84 0.44
N GLY A 192 -12.19 -9.62 0.39
CA GLY A 192 -11.20 -10.55 0.92
C GLY A 192 -11.14 -11.86 0.12
N GLU A 193 -10.50 -12.88 0.71
CA GLU A 193 -10.30 -14.19 0.08
C GLU A 193 -11.60 -14.95 -0.17
N SER A 194 -12.51 -14.95 0.82
CA SER A 194 -13.85 -15.53 0.68
C SER A 194 -14.65 -14.87 -0.44
N GLY A 195 -14.23 -13.67 -0.84
CA GLY A 195 -14.77 -12.91 -1.94
C GLY A 195 -14.33 -13.37 -3.33
N GLN A 196 -13.38 -14.28 -3.46
CA GLN A 196 -12.74 -14.64 -4.72
C GLN A 196 -13.24 -15.97 -5.28
N ASP A 197 -13.44 -16.02 -6.61
CA ASP A 197 -13.49 -17.30 -7.31
C ASP A 197 -12.06 -17.77 -7.58
N LEU A 198 -11.49 -18.51 -6.62
CA LEU A 198 -10.11 -18.99 -6.69
C LEU A 198 -9.86 -19.92 -7.89
N LYS A 199 -10.89 -20.63 -8.39
CA LYS A 199 -10.71 -21.49 -9.58
C LYS A 199 -10.53 -20.64 -10.82
N GLU A 200 -11.34 -19.59 -10.96
CA GLU A 200 -11.23 -18.65 -12.07
C GLU A 200 -9.92 -17.84 -11.99
N VAL A 201 -9.51 -17.39 -10.80
CA VAL A 201 -8.21 -16.72 -10.61
C VAL A 201 -7.08 -17.62 -11.08
N LEU A 202 -7.02 -18.88 -10.62
CA LEU A 202 -5.95 -19.81 -11.00
C LEU A 202 -5.97 -20.13 -12.50
N ARG A 203 -7.15 -20.14 -13.14
CA ARG A 203 -7.27 -20.33 -14.59
C ARG A 203 -6.67 -19.13 -15.34
N ARG A 204 -7.02 -17.91 -14.94
CA ARG A 204 -6.51 -16.66 -15.55
C ARG A 204 -5.01 -16.48 -15.32
N GLU A 205 -4.50 -16.81 -14.13
CA GLU A 205 -3.06 -16.81 -13.83
C GLU A 205 -2.30 -17.75 -14.77
N LYS A 206 -2.81 -18.97 -15.02
CA LYS A 206 -2.19 -19.91 -15.96
C LYS A 206 -2.20 -19.40 -17.40
N GLU A 207 -3.27 -18.73 -17.81
CA GLU A 207 -3.37 -18.13 -19.14
C GLU A 207 -2.38 -16.98 -19.30
N GLU A 208 -2.29 -16.08 -18.32
CA GLU A 208 -1.31 -14.99 -18.29
C GLU A 208 0.12 -15.51 -18.36
N ARG A 209 0.46 -16.58 -17.62
CA ARG A 209 1.80 -17.20 -17.68
C ARG A 209 2.11 -17.82 -19.04
N LYS A 210 1.09 -18.37 -19.71
CA LYS A 210 1.27 -19.05 -21.00
C LYS A 210 1.39 -18.07 -22.16
N TRP A 211 0.61 -16.99 -22.13
CA TRP A 211 0.43 -16.08 -23.27
C TRP A 211 0.94 -14.66 -23.03
N GLY A 212 1.43 -14.36 -21.83
CA GLY A 212 1.81 -13.01 -21.40
C GLY A 212 0.60 -12.15 -21.03
N CYS A 213 0.88 -10.92 -20.58
CA CYS A 213 -0.16 -9.94 -20.23
C CYS A 213 -0.81 -9.26 -21.44
N ASP A 214 -0.22 -9.43 -22.63
CA ASP A 214 -0.65 -8.80 -23.87
C ASP A 214 -1.60 -9.67 -24.71
N GLY A 215 -2.10 -10.78 -24.14
CA GLY A 215 -3.10 -11.61 -24.80
C GLY A 215 -4.30 -10.74 -25.24
N GLU A 216 -4.80 -10.94 -26.45
CA GLU A 216 -5.92 -10.17 -27.02
C GLU A 216 -7.12 -10.19 -26.06
N VAL A 217 -7.29 -9.10 -25.30
CA VAL A 217 -8.46 -8.92 -24.45
C VAL A 217 -9.52 -8.22 -25.30
N GLY A 218 -10.51 -8.97 -25.76
CA GLY A 218 -11.60 -8.45 -26.59
C GLY A 218 -12.48 -7.39 -25.92
N ASP A 219 -12.36 -7.22 -24.59
CA ASP A 219 -13.17 -6.30 -23.78
C ASP A 219 -12.47 -4.95 -23.57
N SER A 220 -13.24 -3.86 -23.65
CA SER A 220 -12.76 -2.50 -23.33
C SER A 220 -12.39 -2.35 -21.85
N GLU A 221 -11.54 -1.38 -21.52
CA GLU A 221 -11.16 -1.09 -20.11
C GLU A 221 -12.39 -0.85 -19.22
N GLU A 222 -13.43 -0.20 -19.77
CA GLU A 222 -14.68 0.05 -19.07
C GLU A 222 -15.45 -1.24 -18.75
N GLU A 223 -15.49 -2.19 -19.69
CA GLU A 223 -16.11 -3.50 -19.46
C GLU A 223 -15.30 -4.34 -18.46
N ARG A 224 -13.96 -4.30 -18.53
CA ARG A 224 -13.07 -4.96 -17.56
C ARG A 224 -13.19 -4.40 -16.15
N GLY A 225 -13.50 -3.11 -16.04
CA GLY A 225 -13.68 -2.41 -14.76
C GLY A 225 -15.03 -2.65 -14.09
N LYS A 226 -16.02 -3.18 -14.82
CA LYS A 226 -17.35 -3.53 -14.30
C LYS A 226 -17.31 -4.86 -13.55
N GLY A 227 -18.28 -5.01 -12.65
CA GLY A 227 -18.48 -6.24 -11.90
C GLY A 227 -17.61 -6.37 -10.65
N ARG A 228 -17.61 -7.58 -10.10
CA ARG A 228 -16.96 -7.91 -8.84
C ARG A 228 -15.44 -7.99 -9.00
N LEU A 229 -14.71 -7.49 -8.00
CA LEU A 229 -13.25 -7.56 -7.99
C LEU A 229 -12.76 -9.02 -7.93
N LEU A 230 -12.01 -9.41 -8.95
CA LEU A 230 -11.39 -10.72 -9.10
C LEU A 230 -9.87 -10.56 -9.24
N GLY A 231 -9.09 -11.28 -8.44
CA GLY A 231 -7.64 -11.17 -8.41
C GLY A 231 -7.14 -10.00 -7.56
N GLY A 232 -5.95 -9.47 -7.89
CA GLY A 232 -5.44 -8.26 -7.26
C GLY A 232 -4.90 -8.42 -5.84
N ALA A 233 -4.52 -9.62 -5.39
CA ALA A 233 -3.85 -9.78 -4.10
C ALA A 233 -2.52 -9.02 -4.04
N THR A 234 -2.09 -8.65 -2.83
CA THR A 234 -0.66 -8.35 -2.61
C THR A 234 0.01 -9.65 -2.19
N SER A 235 0.99 -10.10 -2.98
CA SER A 235 1.63 -11.40 -2.83
C SER A 235 3.07 -11.23 -2.38
N PHE A 236 3.43 -11.89 -1.28
CA PHE A 236 4.81 -12.06 -0.87
C PHE A 236 5.36 -13.35 -1.47
N ILE A 237 6.50 -13.28 -2.14
CA ILE A 237 7.11 -14.44 -2.82
C ILE A 237 8.57 -14.60 -2.37
N PRO A 238 9.10 -15.83 -2.26
CA PRO A 238 10.48 -16.07 -1.80
C PRO A 238 11.53 -15.62 -2.81
N SER A 239 11.24 -15.72 -4.11
CA SER A 239 12.13 -15.33 -5.20
C SER A 239 11.32 -15.02 -6.46
N TRP A 240 11.97 -14.48 -7.49
CA TRP A 240 11.35 -14.22 -8.80
C TRP A 240 10.97 -15.50 -9.56
N GLU A 241 11.58 -16.63 -9.19
CA GLU A 241 11.44 -17.92 -9.88
C GLU A 241 10.37 -18.82 -9.23
N GLU A 242 9.94 -18.50 -8.02
CA GLU A 242 9.03 -19.28 -7.18
C GLU A 242 7.71 -18.53 -6.93
N ASP A 243 7.06 -18.07 -8.00
CA ASP A 243 5.79 -17.32 -7.93
C ASP A 243 4.60 -18.14 -7.42
N ASP A 244 4.70 -19.47 -7.52
CA ASP A 244 3.72 -20.45 -7.04
C ASP A 244 3.76 -20.62 -5.52
N GLN A 245 4.80 -20.10 -4.85
CA GLN A 245 4.96 -20.08 -3.40
C GLN A 245 4.53 -18.75 -2.75
N ALA A 246 3.50 -18.11 -3.30
CA ALA A 246 3.01 -16.82 -2.83
C ALA A 246 2.17 -16.92 -1.55
N VAL A 247 2.46 -16.04 -0.57
CA VAL A 247 1.55 -15.72 0.54
C VAL A 247 0.75 -14.48 0.16
N ARG A 248 -0.56 -14.65 -0.01
CA ARG A 248 -1.46 -13.62 -0.54
C ARG A 248 -2.21 -12.87 0.56
N VAL A 249 -2.26 -11.54 0.42
CA VAL A 249 -3.15 -10.66 1.15
C VAL A 249 -4.18 -10.11 0.18
N TRP A 250 -5.38 -10.67 0.23
CA TRP A 250 -6.49 -10.31 -0.65
C TRP A 250 -7.07 -8.91 -0.32
N PRO A 251 -7.50 -8.13 -1.33
CA PRO A 251 -8.17 -6.86 -1.11
C PRO A 251 -9.46 -7.05 -0.33
N LYS A 252 -9.59 -6.34 0.78
CA LYS A 252 -10.78 -6.32 1.63
C LYS A 252 -11.06 -4.89 2.03
N THR A 253 -12.28 -4.41 1.82
CA THR A 253 -12.67 -3.03 2.16
C THR A 253 -12.28 -2.70 3.60
N GLY A 254 -11.54 -1.61 3.78
CA GLY A 254 -11.10 -1.15 5.09
C GLY A 254 -9.94 -1.92 5.71
N ARG A 255 -9.29 -2.84 4.98
CA ARG A 255 -8.07 -3.54 5.40
C ARG A 255 -6.85 -2.64 5.27
N VAL A 256 -5.88 -2.83 6.16
CA VAL A 256 -4.53 -2.27 6.05
C VAL A 256 -3.52 -3.41 6.05
N LEU A 257 -2.55 -3.35 5.14
CA LEU A 257 -1.36 -4.18 5.14
C LEU A 257 -0.15 -3.30 5.45
N VAL A 258 0.62 -3.67 6.47
CA VAL A 258 1.84 -2.99 6.88
C VAL A 258 3.00 -3.95 6.73
N PHE A 259 4.06 -3.56 6.02
CA PHE A 259 5.19 -4.46 5.78
C PHE A 259 6.50 -3.70 5.62
N GLN A 260 7.61 -4.35 5.97
CA GLN A 260 8.93 -3.73 5.88
C GLN A 260 9.41 -3.62 4.43
N HIS A 261 10.19 -2.59 4.12
CA HIS A 261 10.79 -2.39 2.80
C HIS A 261 11.94 -3.38 2.53
N ASN A 262 12.75 -3.62 3.55
CA ASN A 262 14.00 -4.34 3.41
C ASN A 262 13.76 -5.84 3.24
N ASP A 263 14.34 -6.43 2.19
CA ASP A 263 14.42 -7.88 2.00
C ASP A 263 13.06 -8.61 2.00
N LEU A 264 12.00 -7.94 1.53
CA LEU A 264 10.66 -8.50 1.45
C LEU A 264 10.10 -8.34 0.03
N LEU A 265 10.34 -9.34 -0.83
CA LEU A 265 9.90 -9.34 -2.23
C LEU A 265 8.39 -9.55 -2.29
N HIS A 266 7.71 -8.65 -2.97
CA HIS A 266 6.26 -8.67 -3.08
C HIS A 266 5.77 -8.03 -4.36
N GLY A 267 4.55 -8.38 -4.80
CA GLY A 267 3.90 -7.80 -5.97
C GLY A 267 2.41 -7.60 -5.74
N GLY A 268 1.77 -6.83 -6.61
CA GLY A 268 0.33 -6.81 -6.78
C GLY A 268 -0.04 -7.73 -7.93
N ASP A 269 -0.68 -8.86 -7.61
CA ASP A 269 -1.22 -9.80 -8.59
C ASP A 269 -2.15 -9.07 -9.56
N SER A 270 -2.31 -9.63 -10.76
CA SER A 270 -3.20 -9.09 -11.78
C SER A 270 -4.64 -9.02 -11.27
N VAL A 271 -5.31 -7.91 -11.56
CA VAL A 271 -6.77 -7.81 -11.46
C VAL A 271 -7.34 -8.45 -12.72
N TYR A 272 -8.16 -9.48 -12.58
CA TYR A 272 -8.77 -10.17 -13.72
C TYR A 272 -10.19 -9.69 -14.04
N GLY A 273 -10.83 -8.99 -13.10
CA GLY A 273 -12.14 -8.40 -13.29
C GLY A 273 -12.46 -7.37 -12.22
N GLY A 274 -13.32 -6.40 -12.56
CA GLY A 274 -13.67 -5.29 -11.70
C GLY A 274 -12.53 -4.28 -11.53
N THR A 275 -12.61 -3.50 -10.46
CA THR A 275 -11.61 -2.46 -10.14
C THR A 275 -11.14 -2.60 -8.70
N LYS A 276 -9.84 -2.48 -8.46
CA LYS A 276 -9.21 -2.41 -7.13
C LYS A 276 -8.72 -0.99 -6.85
N TYR A 277 -9.06 -0.46 -5.68
CA TYR A 277 -8.62 0.83 -5.18
C TYR A 277 -7.81 0.66 -3.90
N THR A 278 -6.66 1.32 -3.85
CA THR A 278 -5.79 1.29 -2.66
C THR A 278 -5.09 2.62 -2.42
N VAL A 279 -4.64 2.84 -1.19
CA VAL A 279 -3.76 3.98 -0.84
C VAL A 279 -2.46 3.44 -0.30
N ARG A 280 -1.33 4.00 -0.75
CA ARG A 280 0.00 3.67 -0.23
C ARG A 280 0.66 4.91 0.36
N THR A 281 1.20 4.74 1.57
CA THR A 281 2.11 5.69 2.21
C THR A 281 3.20 4.94 2.97
N ASP A 282 4.15 5.66 3.55
CA ASP A 282 5.34 5.13 4.18
C ASP A 282 5.40 5.60 5.65
N VAL A 283 5.85 4.75 6.57
CA VAL A 283 6.09 5.13 7.97
C VAL A 283 7.47 5.81 8.07
N MET A 284 7.48 7.07 8.51
CA MET A 284 8.68 7.90 8.61
C MET A 284 9.30 7.80 10.01
N TYR A 285 10.64 7.84 10.04
CA TYR A 285 11.42 7.77 11.27
C TYR A 285 12.56 8.78 11.27
N SER A 286 12.88 9.30 12.45
CA SER A 286 14.07 10.14 12.68
C SER A 286 15.02 9.51 13.69
N LYS A 287 16.32 9.85 13.61
CA LYS A 287 17.29 9.49 14.65
C LYS A 287 17.13 10.30 15.93
N THR A 288 16.51 11.47 15.83
CA THR A 288 16.24 12.35 16.96
C THR A 288 14.91 11.95 17.59
N ASN A 289 14.88 11.81 18.92
CA ASN A 289 13.64 11.49 19.63
C ASN A 289 12.68 12.70 19.58
N PRO A 290 11.47 12.57 19.00
CA PRO A 290 10.49 13.66 18.95
C PRO A 290 10.16 14.25 20.33
N LEU A 291 10.15 13.40 21.38
CA LEU A 291 9.85 13.82 22.75
C LEU A 291 10.96 14.70 23.38
N SER A 292 12.21 14.55 22.92
CA SER A 292 13.30 15.43 23.38
C SER A 292 13.21 16.85 22.81
N GLN A 293 12.50 17.06 21.71
CA GLN A 293 12.32 18.40 21.12
C GLN A 293 11.16 19.17 21.76
N ALA A 294 10.11 18.49 22.24
CA ALA A 294 9.00 19.14 22.95
C ALA A 294 9.46 19.76 24.29
N SER A 295 10.46 19.16 24.94
CA SER A 295 11.03 19.62 26.22
C SER A 295 12.04 20.77 26.06
N ALA A 296 12.51 21.05 24.84
CA ALA A 296 13.47 22.11 24.55
C ALA A 296 12.81 23.41 24.04
N LYS A 297 11.48 23.39 23.88
CA LYS A 297 10.66 24.54 23.44
C LYS A 297 9.68 25.02 24.52
N SER A 298 9.77 24.47 25.73
CA SER A 298 9.02 24.89 26.93
C SER A 298 9.89 25.70 27.86
#